data_AF-A0A3D4V8W9-F1
#
_entry.id   AF-A0A3D4V8W9-F1
#
_cell.length_a   1.000
_cell.length_b   1.000
_cell.length_c   1.000
_cell.angle_alpha   90.00
_cell.angle_beta   90.00
_cell.angle_gamma   90.00
#
_symmetry.space_group_name_H-M   'P 1'
#
loop_
_entity.id
_entity.type
_entity.pdbx_description
1 polymer ?
#
loop_
_entity_poly.entity_id
_entity_poly.type
_entity_poly.pdbx_seq_one_letter_code
_entity_poly.pdbx_strand_id
1 'polypeptide(L)'
;MPPSLLIVPARQILRRALPLALLSAALMATASIGPIVAPLTAQVAPVIETALPFDSAGRITTITPSLASRLSLTAPAWPVSGGFREARLYRGEQGAAVLVVQRTDASIARYALDESAVTALSRAVEAGLVAVGRSSERLVGAGTGGTGVELSQPAGNAFVRNQTFLGLAAYGPATAALFSEGGGAAIGGGYFLGAGASFFVAARIVKNRPVTRAQALRSAHGGTRGALIGLGIAGIAGANGGAAWGSSVLAGAIGGTTAGFVQARGLSDGEAASAGLFADLAMLTTGGIAATSGAFDGREVGPGESLVRPYRHTDNSLRPAGKVAIGASIVAGVVGYALGPRYARRAAYNVTSGDAGVVLTSAMLGGVGLTALANGGLDDRAAYGAATAGVLAGALFADRVFVRRKDRTSADGALTQLGGIAGALIGAGFAAMADFEERGVAALAASGGLLGLLAADHLIAPPADAGPLRGVMPRSSNEGDSRFSLSIGPVTSLRITF
;
A
#
# COMPACT_ATOMS: atom_id res chain seq x y z
N MET A 1 4.25 40.30 -47.35
CA MET A 1 2.81 40.37 -47.00
C MET A 1 2.43 39.07 -46.32
N PRO A 2 1.87 39.12 -45.10
CA PRO A 2 1.59 37.93 -44.29
C PRO A 2 0.23 37.31 -44.66
N PRO A 3 0.02 35.99 -44.52
CA PRO A 3 -1.31 35.42 -44.46
C PRO A 3 -1.86 35.51 -43.04
N SER A 4 -2.99 36.21 -42.93
CA SER A 4 -3.75 36.47 -41.72
C SER A 4 -4.35 35.18 -41.13
N LEU A 5 -3.90 34.82 -39.93
CA LEU A 5 -4.51 33.81 -39.06
C LEU A 5 -5.87 34.32 -38.56
N LEU A 6 -6.93 33.66 -38.99
CA LEU A 6 -8.31 33.95 -38.64
C LEU A 6 -8.62 33.35 -37.26
N ILE A 7 -8.78 34.24 -36.28
CA ILE A 7 -9.21 33.94 -34.91
C ILE A 7 -10.72 33.65 -34.94
N VAL A 8 -11.11 32.42 -34.61
CA VAL A 8 -12.51 32.07 -34.30
C VAL A 8 -12.61 31.81 -32.79
N PRO A 9 -13.43 32.55 -32.03
CA PRO A 9 -13.53 32.39 -30.58
C PRO A 9 -14.37 31.17 -30.21
N ALA A 10 -13.73 30.17 -29.59
CA ALA A 10 -14.36 29.02 -28.95
C ALA A 10 -15.08 29.42 -27.63
N ARG A 11 -16.22 30.09 -27.75
CA ARG A 11 -17.16 30.34 -26.65
C ARG A 11 -18.59 30.05 -27.09
N GLN A 12 -18.93 28.80 -27.41
CA GLN A 12 -20.35 28.43 -27.58
C GLN A 12 -20.70 26.93 -27.57
N ILE A 13 -19.97 26.09 -26.83
CA ILE A 13 -20.39 24.69 -26.61
C ILE A 13 -20.12 24.31 -25.15
N LEU A 14 -20.97 24.79 -24.21
CA LEU A 14 -21.23 24.12 -22.92
C LEU A 14 -22.37 24.82 -22.14
N ARG A 15 -23.51 25.08 -22.80
CA ARG A 15 -24.74 25.58 -22.14
C ARG A 15 -25.98 24.85 -22.66
N ARG A 16 -26.00 23.52 -22.53
CA ARG A 16 -27.23 22.69 -22.62
C ARG A 16 -27.05 21.41 -21.80
N ALA A 17 -27.26 21.53 -20.50
CA ALA A 17 -27.63 20.43 -19.61
C ALA A 17 -28.46 21.05 -18.47
N LEU A 18 -29.72 21.36 -18.79
CA LEU A 18 -30.73 21.72 -17.79
C LEU A 18 -31.13 20.45 -16.99
N PRO A 19 -31.66 20.63 -15.77
CA PRO A 19 -31.63 19.70 -14.66
C PRO A 19 -32.82 18.74 -14.64
N LEU A 20 -32.59 17.53 -14.16
CA LEU A 20 -33.61 16.51 -13.96
C LEU A 20 -33.33 15.80 -12.62
N ALA A 21 -33.66 16.47 -11.52
CA ALA A 21 -33.62 15.91 -10.17
C ALA A 21 -34.46 16.76 -9.19
N LEU A 22 -35.74 16.99 -9.51
CA LEU A 22 -36.74 17.56 -8.61
C LEU A 22 -38.10 16.94 -8.97
N LEU A 23 -38.29 15.64 -8.68
CA LEU A 23 -39.59 14.99 -8.74
C LEU A 23 -39.60 13.65 -7.97
N SER A 24 -39.44 13.73 -6.64
CA SER A 24 -39.63 12.57 -5.73
C SER A 24 -40.27 13.02 -4.42
N ALA A 25 -41.34 13.82 -4.52
CA ALA A 25 -42.21 14.14 -3.39
C ALA A 25 -43.65 14.13 -3.91
N ALA A 26 -44.54 13.49 -3.16
CA ALA A 26 -45.97 13.28 -3.41
C ALA A 26 -46.33 12.14 -4.38
N LEU A 27 -46.40 10.91 -3.84
CA LEU A 27 -47.59 10.03 -3.97
C LEU A 27 -47.39 8.80 -3.08
N MET A 28 -48.07 8.74 -1.95
CA MET A 28 -48.61 7.49 -1.41
C MET A 28 -49.72 7.85 -0.44
N ALA A 29 -50.93 7.51 -0.87
CA ALA A 29 -52.19 7.87 -0.28
C ALA A 29 -52.52 6.97 0.92
N THR A 30 -53.01 7.62 1.98
CA THR A 30 -54.12 7.21 2.85
C THR A 30 -54.56 5.74 2.78
N ALA A 31 -54.11 4.94 3.75
CA ALA A 31 -54.78 3.72 4.16
C ALA A 31 -55.46 3.96 5.52
N SER A 32 -56.76 3.69 5.56
CA SER A 32 -57.67 3.80 6.69
C SER A 32 -57.27 2.85 7.83
N ILE A 33 -57.19 3.41 9.04
CA ILE A 33 -56.92 2.70 10.29
C ILE A 33 -58.25 2.15 10.81
N GLY A 34 -58.41 0.84 10.80
CA GLY A 34 -59.39 0.14 11.64
C GLY A 34 -58.73 -0.24 12.98
N PRO A 35 -59.42 -0.12 14.13
CA PRO A 35 -58.87 -0.53 15.42
C PRO A 35 -58.81 -2.06 15.50
N ILE A 36 -57.66 -2.64 15.18
CA ILE A 36 -57.33 -4.02 15.55
C ILE A 36 -56.85 -3.97 17.00
N VAL A 37 -57.71 -4.37 17.93
CA VAL A 37 -57.34 -4.67 19.32
C VAL A 37 -56.53 -5.96 19.30
N ALA A 38 -55.24 -5.86 19.03
CA ALA A 38 -54.31 -6.96 19.21
C ALA A 38 -54.03 -7.14 20.72
N PRO A 39 -53.97 -8.38 21.23
CA PRO A 39 -53.59 -8.61 22.62
C PRO A 39 -52.19 -8.03 22.84
N LEU A 40 -52.05 -7.15 23.84
CA LEU A 40 -50.78 -6.68 24.37
C LEU A 40 -50.03 -7.88 24.96
N THR A 41 -49.39 -8.68 24.09
CA THR A 41 -48.34 -9.59 24.51
C THR A 41 -47.21 -8.70 25.02
N ALA A 42 -46.82 -8.87 26.28
CA ALA A 42 -45.72 -8.15 26.90
C ALA A 42 -44.53 -8.08 25.92
N GLN A 43 -44.24 -6.90 25.39
CA GLN A 43 -43.04 -6.68 24.59
C GLN A 43 -41.87 -6.91 25.53
N VAL A 44 -41.12 -7.98 25.26
CA VAL A 44 -39.85 -8.24 25.94
C VAL A 44 -38.98 -7.03 25.64
N ALA A 45 -38.67 -6.26 26.69
CA ALA A 45 -37.79 -5.11 26.57
C ALA A 45 -36.47 -5.55 25.91
N PRO A 46 -35.96 -4.81 24.91
CA PRO A 46 -34.74 -5.19 24.22
C PRO A 46 -33.58 -5.23 25.21
N VAL A 47 -32.86 -6.36 25.28
CA VAL A 47 -31.65 -6.48 26.09
C VAL A 47 -30.52 -5.75 25.36
N ILE A 48 -30.08 -4.62 25.90
CA ILE A 48 -28.94 -3.87 25.37
C ILE A 48 -27.65 -4.46 25.94
N GLU A 49 -26.78 -4.93 25.05
CA GLU A 49 -25.46 -5.47 25.39
C GLU A 49 -24.37 -4.59 24.80
N THR A 50 -23.44 -4.15 25.66
CA THR A 50 -22.26 -3.37 25.24
C THR A 50 -21.08 -4.30 25.06
N ALA A 51 -20.43 -4.28 23.90
CA ALA A 51 -19.23 -5.08 23.66
C ALA A 51 -18.10 -4.66 24.62
N LEU A 52 -17.46 -5.64 25.27
CA LEU A 52 -16.30 -5.47 26.13
C LEU A 52 -15.04 -6.03 25.45
N PRO A 53 -13.90 -5.35 25.55
CA PRO A 53 -12.63 -5.96 25.16
C PRO A 53 -12.17 -7.01 26.18
N PHE A 54 -11.42 -7.99 25.70
CA PHE A 54 -10.77 -9.04 26.48
C PHE A 54 -9.47 -8.58 27.15
N ASP A 55 -8.88 -7.46 26.73
CA ASP A 55 -7.68 -6.88 27.34
C ASP A 55 -7.89 -5.45 27.82
N SER A 56 -7.12 -5.03 28.83
CA SER A 56 -7.17 -3.67 29.38
C SER A 56 -6.89 -2.56 28.36
N ALA A 57 -6.20 -2.88 27.26
CA ALA A 57 -5.87 -1.95 26.19
C ALA A 57 -6.96 -1.84 25.10
N GLY A 58 -8.05 -2.60 25.18
CA GLY A 58 -9.16 -2.48 24.21
C GLY A 58 -8.86 -3.05 22.82
N ARG A 59 -7.83 -3.89 22.67
CA ARG A 59 -7.33 -4.38 21.38
C ARG A 59 -7.99 -5.66 20.94
N ILE A 60 -8.28 -6.57 21.86
CA ILE A 60 -8.91 -7.87 21.55
C ILE A 60 -10.38 -7.76 21.87
N THR A 61 -11.22 -7.70 20.86
CA THR A 61 -12.69 -7.70 21.01
C THR A 61 -13.32 -9.02 20.59
N THR A 62 -12.56 -9.88 19.92
CA THR A 62 -13.00 -11.20 19.44
C THR A 62 -11.87 -12.21 19.60
N ILE A 63 -12.19 -13.40 20.10
CA ILE A 63 -11.27 -14.53 20.21
C ILE A 63 -11.73 -15.63 19.25
N THR A 64 -10.85 -16.03 18.33
CA THR A 64 -11.03 -17.19 17.43
C THR A 64 -10.35 -18.44 18.02
N PRO A 65 -10.63 -19.66 17.51
CA PRO A 65 -9.93 -20.87 17.98
C PRO A 65 -8.41 -20.78 17.92
N SER A 66 -7.85 -20.23 16.84
CA SER A 66 -6.40 -20.02 16.75
C SER A 66 -5.89 -19.00 17.75
N LEU A 67 -6.65 -17.93 18.03
CA LEU A 67 -6.21 -16.98 19.03
C LEU A 67 -6.27 -17.60 20.43
N ALA A 68 -7.34 -18.35 20.77
CA ALA A 68 -7.45 -19.05 22.04
C ALA A 68 -6.33 -20.08 22.24
N SER A 69 -6.05 -20.89 21.22
CA SER A 69 -4.93 -21.85 21.24
C SER A 69 -3.57 -21.15 21.36
N ARG A 70 -3.35 -20.05 20.64
CA ARG A 70 -2.10 -19.27 20.71
C ARG A 70 -1.88 -18.63 22.08
N LEU A 71 -2.94 -18.14 22.69
CA LEU A 71 -2.92 -17.56 24.03
C LEU A 71 -2.91 -18.65 25.12
N SER A 72 -2.92 -19.94 24.74
CA SER A 72 -3.03 -21.08 25.65
C SER A 72 -4.20 -20.93 26.64
N LEU A 73 -5.34 -20.43 26.15
CA LEU A 73 -6.54 -20.24 26.95
C LEU A 73 -7.13 -21.60 27.31
N THR A 74 -7.14 -21.92 28.59
CA THR A 74 -7.65 -23.18 29.14
C THR A 74 -8.64 -22.92 30.28
N ALA A 75 -9.43 -23.94 30.62
CA ALA A 75 -10.27 -23.90 31.80
C ALA A 75 -9.41 -23.74 33.08
N PRO A 76 -9.90 -23.04 34.13
CA PRO A 76 -11.26 -22.49 34.24
C PRO A 76 -11.44 -21.09 33.63
N ALA A 77 -10.36 -20.37 33.31
CA ALA A 77 -10.43 -19.00 32.80
C ALA A 77 -11.12 -18.91 31.43
N TRP A 78 -10.99 -19.96 30.62
CA TRP A 78 -11.64 -20.11 29.32
C TRP A 78 -12.70 -21.21 29.36
N PRO A 79 -13.99 -20.88 29.49
CA PRO A 79 -15.06 -21.88 29.64
C PRO A 79 -15.50 -22.52 28.31
N VAL A 80 -14.94 -22.08 27.18
CA VAL A 80 -15.36 -22.55 25.85
C VAL A 80 -14.70 -23.89 25.55
N SER A 81 -15.50 -24.95 25.58
CA SER A 81 -15.12 -26.31 25.17
C SER A 81 -15.66 -26.63 23.77
N GLY A 82 -14.98 -27.50 23.01
CA GLY A 82 -15.41 -27.93 21.68
C GLY A 82 -15.17 -26.91 20.55
N GLY A 83 -15.64 -27.21 19.34
CA GLY A 83 -15.47 -26.34 18.17
C GLY A 83 -16.25 -25.02 18.29
N PHE A 84 -15.63 -23.92 17.92
CA PHE A 84 -16.27 -22.61 17.81
C PHE A 84 -15.67 -21.80 16.65
N ARG A 85 -16.35 -20.76 16.19
CA ARG A 85 -15.89 -19.85 15.13
C ARG A 85 -15.32 -18.56 15.72
N GLU A 86 -16.08 -17.92 16.61
CA GLU A 86 -15.66 -16.70 17.30
C GLU A 86 -16.32 -16.62 18.68
N ALA A 87 -15.65 -15.92 19.59
CA ALA A 87 -16.14 -15.61 20.92
C ALA A 87 -15.98 -14.11 21.19
N ARG A 88 -17.04 -13.47 21.70
CA ARG A 88 -17.09 -12.04 22.00
C ARG A 88 -17.60 -11.82 23.41
N LEU A 89 -17.00 -10.87 24.12
CA LEU A 89 -17.40 -10.51 25.46
C LEU A 89 -18.35 -9.32 25.41
N TYR A 90 -19.46 -9.41 26.14
CA TYR A 90 -20.46 -8.36 26.26
C TYR A 90 -20.76 -8.08 27.73
N ARG A 91 -21.26 -6.87 28.01
CA ARG A 91 -21.82 -6.47 29.31
C ARG A 91 -23.27 -6.06 29.12
N GLY A 92 -24.18 -6.72 29.84
CA GLY A 92 -25.58 -6.32 29.89
C GLY A 92 -25.79 -5.10 30.79
N GLU A 93 -26.97 -4.47 30.70
CA GLU A 93 -27.33 -3.29 31.52
C GLU A 93 -27.23 -3.54 33.03
N GLN A 94 -27.50 -4.77 33.48
CA GLN A 94 -27.40 -5.17 34.88
C GLN A 94 -25.95 -5.41 35.35
N GLY A 95 -24.95 -5.10 34.52
CA GLY A 95 -23.52 -5.24 34.82
C GLY A 95 -22.95 -6.64 34.63
N ALA A 96 -23.80 -7.66 34.50
CA ALA A 96 -23.38 -9.03 34.21
C ALA A 96 -22.67 -9.13 32.85
N ALA A 97 -21.52 -9.82 32.83
CA ALA A 97 -20.80 -10.08 31.60
C ALA A 97 -21.24 -11.40 30.98
N VAL A 98 -21.30 -11.44 29.65
CA VAL A 98 -21.67 -12.64 28.89
C VAL A 98 -20.63 -12.86 27.80
N LEU A 99 -20.02 -14.04 27.80
CA LEU A 99 -19.21 -14.50 26.68
C LEU A 99 -20.13 -15.20 25.68
N VAL A 100 -20.32 -14.56 24.53
CA VAL A 100 -21.15 -15.07 23.43
C VAL A 100 -20.22 -15.79 22.46
N VAL A 101 -20.47 -17.08 22.25
CA VAL A 101 -19.66 -17.97 21.42
C VAL A 101 -20.50 -18.47 20.26
N GLN A 102 -20.08 -18.16 19.03
CA GLN A 102 -20.66 -18.75 17.84
C GLN A 102 -19.99 -20.09 17.56
N ARG A 103 -20.78 -21.17 17.50
CA ARG A 103 -20.34 -22.53 17.23
C ARG A 103 -20.18 -22.77 15.73
N THR A 104 -19.49 -23.86 15.38
CA THR A 104 -19.27 -24.27 13.98
C THR A 104 -20.55 -24.69 13.26
N ASP A 105 -21.56 -25.13 14.01
CA ASP A 105 -22.92 -25.48 13.52
C ASP A 105 -23.86 -24.26 13.46
N ALA A 106 -23.31 -23.05 13.57
CA ALA A 106 -24.02 -21.78 13.66
C ALA A 106 -24.90 -21.58 14.92
N SER A 107 -24.90 -22.51 15.87
CA SER A 107 -25.53 -22.28 17.18
C SER A 107 -24.76 -21.21 17.99
N ILE A 108 -25.45 -20.55 18.92
CA ILE A 108 -24.86 -19.53 19.79
C ILE A 108 -24.92 -20.05 21.23
N ALA A 109 -23.76 -20.19 21.86
CA ALA A 109 -23.64 -20.48 23.28
C ALA A 109 -23.37 -19.18 24.05
N ARG A 110 -24.04 -18.98 25.19
CA ARG A 110 -23.82 -17.84 26.08
C ARG A 110 -23.32 -18.35 27.42
N TYR A 111 -22.18 -17.85 27.86
CA TYR A 111 -21.61 -18.15 29.16
C TYR A 111 -21.73 -16.91 30.03
N ALA A 112 -22.53 -16.99 31.09
CA ALA A 112 -22.58 -15.93 32.10
C ALA A 112 -21.25 -15.94 32.86
N LEU A 113 -20.61 -14.78 32.93
CA LEU A 113 -19.36 -14.58 33.65
C LEU A 113 -19.61 -13.58 34.78
N ASP A 114 -19.22 -13.95 35.99
CA ASP A 114 -19.12 -13.02 37.10
C ASP A 114 -17.87 -12.13 36.95
N GLU A 115 -17.74 -11.12 37.79
CA GLU A 115 -16.61 -10.18 37.74
C GLU A 115 -15.26 -10.89 37.95
N SER A 116 -15.25 -11.95 38.76
CA SER A 116 -14.07 -12.75 39.03
C SER A 116 -13.62 -13.52 37.77
N ALA A 117 -14.54 -14.14 37.03
CA ALA A 117 -14.26 -14.84 35.78
C ALA A 117 -13.85 -13.90 34.66
N VAL A 118 -14.47 -12.71 34.56
CA VAL A 118 -14.02 -11.67 33.60
C VAL A 118 -12.58 -11.27 33.89
N THR A 119 -12.27 -11.01 35.16
CA THR A 119 -10.91 -10.61 35.56
C THR A 119 -9.89 -11.74 35.31
N ALA A 120 -10.27 -13.00 35.56
CA ALA A 120 -9.43 -14.15 35.28
C ALA A 120 -9.20 -14.35 33.78
N LEU A 121 -10.25 -14.18 32.96
CA LEU A 121 -10.17 -14.25 31.51
C LEU A 121 -9.25 -13.15 30.95
N SER A 122 -9.42 -11.90 31.40
CA SER A 122 -8.55 -10.79 30.97
C SER A 122 -7.09 -11.04 31.35
N ARG A 123 -6.82 -11.54 32.58
CA ARG A 123 -5.47 -11.91 33.00
C ARG A 123 -4.89 -13.05 32.16
N ALA A 124 -5.69 -14.06 31.82
CA ALA A 124 -5.24 -15.16 30.97
C ALA A 124 -4.88 -14.68 29.55
N VAL A 125 -5.70 -13.79 28.98
CA VAL A 125 -5.43 -13.16 27.69
C VAL A 125 -4.15 -12.32 27.74
N GLU A 126 -3.97 -11.51 28.77
CA GLU A 126 -2.74 -10.71 28.96
C GLU A 126 -1.50 -11.59 29.15
N ALA A 127 -1.59 -12.65 29.94
CA ALA A 127 -0.50 -13.61 30.13
C ALA A 127 -0.14 -14.33 28.81
N GLY A 128 -1.15 -14.77 28.06
CA GLY A 128 -0.98 -15.36 26.73
C GLY A 128 -0.32 -14.38 25.76
N LEU A 129 -0.72 -13.11 25.76
CA LEU A 129 -0.12 -12.07 24.93
C LEU A 129 1.36 -11.82 25.27
N VAL A 130 1.72 -11.83 26.55
CA VAL A 130 3.12 -11.71 27.00
C VAL A 130 3.95 -12.93 26.58
N ALA A 131 3.37 -14.14 26.66
CA ALA A 131 4.03 -15.37 26.23
C ALA A 131 4.24 -15.40 24.70
N VAL A 132 3.22 -15.03 23.92
CA VAL A 132 3.27 -14.96 22.45
C VAL A 132 4.18 -13.83 21.98
N GLY A 133 4.17 -12.68 22.64
CA GLY A 133 5.00 -11.52 22.32
C GLY A 133 6.51 -11.80 22.31
N ARG A 134 6.96 -12.86 23.00
CA ARG A 134 8.35 -13.33 23.00
C ARG A 134 8.72 -14.26 21.84
N SER A 135 7.77 -14.69 21.00
CA SER A 135 7.95 -15.70 19.93
C SER A 135 7.53 -15.23 18.53
N SER A 136 7.42 -13.91 18.33
CA SER A 136 6.76 -13.25 17.19
C SER A 136 7.36 -13.49 15.80
N GLU A 137 8.45 -14.25 15.66
CA GLU A 137 9.09 -14.54 14.38
C GLU A 137 8.74 -15.92 13.78
N ARG A 138 8.08 -16.84 14.53
CA ARG A 138 7.86 -18.24 14.09
C ARG A 138 6.40 -18.69 13.93
N LEU A 139 5.42 -17.80 14.12
CA LEU A 139 3.99 -18.15 14.24
C LEU A 139 3.15 -17.99 12.94
N VAL A 140 3.79 -17.90 11.77
CA VAL A 140 3.11 -17.48 10.51
C VAL A 140 2.50 -18.64 9.69
N GLY A 141 2.71 -19.91 10.04
CA GLY A 141 2.35 -21.03 9.14
C GLY A 141 1.12 -21.89 9.48
N ALA A 142 0.61 -21.87 10.72
CA ALA A 142 -0.33 -22.90 11.15
C ALA A 142 -1.79 -22.40 11.14
N GLY A 143 -2.42 -22.61 9.99
CA GLY A 143 -3.83 -22.51 9.64
C GLY A 143 -4.87 -22.21 10.73
N THR A 144 -5.77 -21.27 10.41
CA THR A 144 -7.22 -21.47 10.55
C THR A 144 -7.93 -20.28 9.91
N GLY A 145 -8.75 -20.56 8.90
CA GLY A 145 -9.62 -19.62 8.19
C GLY A 145 -10.67 -18.97 9.09
N GLY A 146 -10.24 -18.01 9.90
CA GLY A 146 -11.09 -17.06 10.60
C GLY A 146 -11.58 -15.99 9.62
N THR A 147 -12.85 -16.07 9.27
CA THR A 147 -13.57 -15.11 8.43
C THR A 147 -13.64 -13.75 9.11
N GLY A 148 -12.94 -12.75 8.56
CA GLY A 148 -13.07 -11.34 8.94
C GLY A 148 -11.71 -10.67 8.92
N VAL A 149 -11.51 -9.79 7.92
CA VAL A 149 -10.38 -8.86 7.73
C VAL A 149 -9.34 -8.98 8.84
N GLU A 150 -8.29 -9.76 8.59
CA GLU A 150 -7.23 -9.97 9.57
C GLU A 150 -6.64 -8.59 9.91
N LEU A 151 -7.00 -8.07 11.09
CA LEU A 151 -6.47 -6.81 11.58
C LEU A 151 -4.96 -6.96 11.57
N SER A 152 -4.33 -6.02 10.86
CA SER A 152 -2.90 -6.06 10.60
C SER A 152 -2.10 -6.24 11.89
N GLN A 153 -1.26 -7.27 11.91
CA GLN A 153 -0.54 -7.71 13.10
C GLN A 153 0.41 -6.60 13.61
N PRO A 154 0.70 -6.54 14.93
CA PRO A 154 1.71 -5.62 15.46
C PRO A 154 3.08 -5.84 14.76
N ALA A 155 3.66 -4.76 14.25
CA ALA A 155 4.86 -4.79 13.41
C ALA A 155 5.89 -3.72 13.80
N GLY A 156 6.02 -3.46 15.11
CA GLY A 156 6.94 -2.46 15.64
C GLY A 156 8.38 -2.62 15.14
N ASN A 157 8.94 -3.83 15.22
CA ASN A 157 10.30 -4.11 14.76
C ASN A 157 10.47 -3.89 13.25
N ALA A 158 9.49 -4.33 12.45
CA ALA A 158 9.50 -4.12 11.00
C ALA A 158 9.40 -2.63 10.64
N PHE A 159 8.60 -1.85 11.38
CA PHE A 159 8.53 -0.40 11.20
C PHE A 159 9.88 0.27 11.46
N VAL A 160 10.54 -0.05 12.57
CA VAL A 160 11.88 0.50 12.88
C VAL A 160 12.88 0.14 11.79
N ARG A 161 12.96 -1.14 11.39
CA ARG A 161 13.86 -1.61 10.31
C ARG A 161 13.61 -0.85 9.01
N ASN A 162 12.35 -0.71 8.61
CA ASN A 162 12.00 -0.03 7.37
C ASN A 162 12.36 1.47 7.41
N GLN A 163 12.13 2.14 8.54
CA GLN A 163 12.51 3.55 8.70
C GLN A 163 14.03 3.74 8.75
N THR A 164 14.78 2.80 9.33
CA THR A 164 16.26 2.81 9.26
C THR A 164 16.75 2.64 7.84
N PHE A 165 16.18 1.69 7.09
CA PHE A 165 16.51 1.53 5.67
C PHE A 165 16.21 2.80 4.87
N LEU A 166 15.05 3.42 5.10
CA LEU A 166 14.69 4.69 4.49
C LEU A 166 15.63 5.84 4.93
N GLY A 167 16.10 5.79 6.18
CA GLY A 167 17.15 6.66 6.69
C GLY A 167 18.43 6.58 5.88
N LEU A 168 18.90 5.38 5.58
CA LEU A 168 20.10 5.15 4.78
C LEU A 168 19.88 5.51 3.31
N ALA A 169 18.75 5.08 2.73
CA ALA A 169 18.51 5.19 1.29
C ALA A 169 18.00 6.56 0.84
N ALA A 170 17.31 7.32 1.69
CA ALA A 170 16.67 8.57 1.32
C ALA A 170 17.02 9.73 2.27
N TYR A 171 16.78 9.60 3.57
CA TYR A 171 16.95 10.74 4.48
C TYR A 171 18.40 11.18 4.62
N GLY A 172 19.34 10.23 4.69
CA GLY A 172 20.78 10.49 4.73
C GLY A 172 21.28 11.27 3.52
N PRO A 173 21.13 10.74 2.28
CA PRO A 173 21.51 11.47 1.07
C PRO A 173 20.84 12.84 0.93
N ALA A 174 19.54 12.93 1.25
CA ALA A 174 18.82 14.20 1.21
C ALA A 174 19.38 15.22 2.22
N THR A 175 19.73 14.77 3.43
CA THR A 175 20.33 15.62 4.45
C THR A 175 21.76 15.99 4.09
N ALA A 176 22.55 15.08 3.52
CA ALA A 176 23.88 15.36 3.00
C ALA A 176 23.84 16.46 1.91
N ALA A 177 22.84 16.41 1.03
CA ALA A 177 22.61 17.43 0.01
C ALA A 177 22.23 18.80 0.61
N LEU A 178 21.57 18.85 1.77
CA LEU A 178 21.34 20.11 2.50
C LEU A 178 22.64 20.77 2.97
N PHE A 179 23.67 19.96 3.25
CA PHE A 179 24.96 20.43 3.75
C PHE A 179 26.05 20.46 2.67
N SER A 180 25.69 20.41 1.39
CA SER A 180 26.65 20.36 0.27
C SER A 180 27.62 21.54 0.22
N GLU A 181 27.26 22.68 0.81
CA GLU A 181 28.08 23.89 0.87
C GLU A 181 29.10 23.88 2.03
N GLY A 182 28.92 23.04 3.05
CA GLY A 182 29.72 23.03 4.28
C GLY A 182 31.00 22.18 4.24
N GLY A 183 31.40 21.71 3.06
CA GLY A 183 32.55 20.80 2.88
C GLY A 183 32.28 19.35 3.30
N GLY A 184 33.26 18.46 3.09
CA GLY A 184 33.08 17.02 3.24
C GLY A 184 32.64 16.56 4.64
N ALA A 185 33.11 17.21 5.69
CA ALA A 185 32.71 16.90 7.07
C ALA A 185 31.24 17.20 7.34
N ALA A 186 30.72 18.33 6.82
CA ALA A 186 29.30 18.69 6.97
C ALA A 186 28.39 17.75 6.16
N ILE A 187 28.80 17.38 4.93
CA ILE A 187 28.09 16.42 4.08
C ILE A 187 28.00 15.05 4.77
N GLY A 188 29.14 14.54 5.24
CA GLY A 188 29.20 13.25 5.96
C GLY A 188 28.41 13.27 7.26
N GLY A 189 28.57 14.33 8.07
CA GLY A 189 27.80 14.51 9.30
C GLY A 189 26.29 14.60 9.04
N GLY A 190 25.87 15.32 7.99
CA GLY A 190 24.49 15.40 7.54
C GLY A 190 23.91 14.04 7.14
N TYR A 191 24.67 13.24 6.39
CA TYR A 191 24.27 11.88 6.03
C TYR A 191 23.99 11.02 7.28
N PHE A 192 24.96 10.94 8.19
CA PHE A 192 24.82 10.11 9.39
C PHE A 192 23.73 10.60 10.33
N LEU A 193 23.55 11.92 10.44
CA LEU A 193 22.47 12.51 11.23
C LEU A 193 21.09 12.11 10.68
N GLY A 194 20.86 12.31 9.37
CA GLY A 194 19.60 11.94 8.72
C GLY A 194 19.32 10.43 8.77
N ALA A 195 20.34 9.62 8.52
CA ALA A 195 20.23 8.16 8.58
C ALA A 195 19.97 7.66 10.00
N GLY A 196 20.73 8.11 10.99
CA GLY A 196 20.62 7.67 12.39
C GLY A 196 19.34 8.14 13.08
N ALA A 197 18.92 9.39 12.85
CA ALA A 197 17.72 9.95 13.47
C ALA A 197 16.46 9.14 13.15
N SER A 198 16.38 8.56 11.95
CA SER A 198 15.25 7.74 11.50
C SER A 198 14.97 6.55 12.42
N PHE A 199 16.03 5.86 12.90
CA PHE A 199 15.92 4.73 13.82
C PHE A 199 15.35 5.17 15.17
N PHE A 200 15.92 6.20 15.79
CA PHE A 200 15.51 6.66 17.12
C PHE A 200 14.09 7.23 17.14
N VAL A 201 13.71 7.97 16.09
CA VAL A 201 12.33 8.47 15.93
C VAL A 201 11.36 7.32 15.78
N ALA A 202 11.66 6.33 14.93
CA ALA A 202 10.81 5.15 14.75
C ALA A 202 10.69 4.31 16.03
N ALA A 203 11.80 4.10 16.75
CA ALA A 203 11.81 3.37 18.01
C ALA A 203 10.97 4.06 19.09
N ARG A 204 11.07 5.40 19.22
CA ARG A 204 10.24 6.19 20.13
C ARG A 204 8.77 6.10 19.78
N ILE A 205 8.44 6.13 18.49
CA ILE A 205 7.08 5.94 18.00
C ILE A 205 6.53 4.57 18.44
N VAL A 206 7.25 3.49 18.18
CA VAL A 206 6.80 2.12 18.52
C VAL A 206 6.68 1.92 20.03
N LYS A 207 7.53 2.58 20.83
CA LYS A 207 7.42 2.56 22.29
C LYS A 207 6.12 3.17 22.81
N ASN A 208 5.61 4.21 22.14
CA ASN A 208 4.47 4.99 22.61
C ASN A 208 3.14 4.64 21.94
N ARG A 209 3.16 3.94 20.81
CA ARG A 209 1.94 3.53 20.10
C ARG A 209 2.13 2.18 19.42
N PRO A 210 1.10 1.31 19.41
CA PRO A 210 1.12 0.11 18.59
C PRO A 210 1.17 0.53 17.11
N VAL A 211 2.04 -0.14 16.35
CA VAL A 211 2.16 0.03 14.90
C VAL A 211 1.79 -1.28 14.24
N THR A 212 0.85 -1.23 13.30
CA THR A 212 0.41 -2.40 12.52
C THR A 212 1.35 -2.65 11.32
N ARG A 213 1.32 -3.85 10.73
CA ARG A 213 2.09 -4.19 9.53
C ARG A 213 1.68 -3.34 8.31
N ALA A 214 0.39 -3.06 8.14
CA ALA A 214 -0.15 -2.18 7.12
C ALA A 214 0.43 -0.77 7.26
N GLN A 215 0.47 -0.23 8.48
CA GLN A 215 1.13 1.06 8.75
C GLN A 215 2.63 1.00 8.47
N ALA A 216 3.31 -0.08 8.87
CA ALA A 216 4.74 -0.22 8.63
C ALA A 216 5.07 -0.27 7.13
N LEU A 217 4.29 -1.01 6.36
CA LEU A 217 4.44 -1.15 4.92
C LEU A 217 4.12 0.16 4.18
N ARG A 218 2.96 0.77 4.46
CA ARG A 218 2.54 2.03 3.81
C ARG A 218 3.43 3.19 4.15
N SER A 219 3.94 3.26 5.39
CA SER A 219 4.86 4.31 5.79
C SER A 219 6.21 4.17 5.08
N ALA A 220 6.74 2.96 4.96
CA ALA A 220 7.96 2.72 4.18
C ALA A 220 7.78 3.06 2.69
N HIS A 221 6.70 2.55 2.08
CA HIS A 221 6.36 2.81 0.67
C HIS A 221 6.08 4.29 0.41
N GLY A 222 5.29 4.92 1.29
CA GLY A 222 5.00 6.34 1.25
C GLY A 222 6.28 7.17 1.36
N GLY A 223 7.21 6.78 2.22
CA GLY A 223 8.50 7.44 2.38
C GLY A 223 9.41 7.33 1.15
N THR A 224 9.57 6.13 0.60
CA THR A 224 10.41 5.93 -0.60
C THR A 224 9.81 6.66 -1.81
N ARG A 225 8.50 6.56 -2.04
CA ARG A 225 7.84 7.27 -3.15
C ARG A 225 7.74 8.77 -2.88
N GLY A 226 7.57 9.18 -1.63
CA GLY A 226 7.64 10.57 -1.22
C GLY A 226 8.99 11.19 -1.56
N ALA A 227 10.10 10.48 -1.33
CA ALA A 227 11.44 10.90 -1.73
C ALA A 227 11.54 11.11 -3.26
N LEU A 228 11.04 10.16 -4.05
CA LEU A 228 11.02 10.25 -5.51
C LEU A 228 10.10 11.36 -6.04
N ILE A 229 8.96 11.60 -5.39
CA ILE A 229 8.08 12.72 -5.70
C ILE A 229 8.78 14.04 -5.39
N GLY A 230 9.45 14.14 -4.24
CA GLY A 230 10.26 15.30 -3.87
C GLY A 230 11.37 15.59 -4.88
N LEU A 231 12.03 14.53 -5.37
CA LEU A 231 12.97 14.58 -6.48
C LEU A 231 12.31 15.12 -7.76
N GLY A 232 11.14 14.58 -8.14
CA GLY A 232 10.38 15.05 -9.29
C GLY A 232 10.00 16.53 -9.18
N ILE A 233 9.57 16.99 -8.01
CA ILE A 233 9.25 18.39 -7.73
C ILE A 233 10.50 19.28 -7.87
N ALA A 234 11.65 18.84 -7.33
CA ALA A 234 12.91 19.55 -7.51
C ALA A 234 13.30 19.68 -8.99
N GLY A 235 13.13 18.61 -9.78
CA GLY A 235 13.33 18.62 -11.23
C GLY A 235 12.37 19.56 -11.97
N ILE A 236 11.09 19.58 -11.59
CA ILE A 236 10.09 20.53 -12.13
C ILE A 236 10.49 21.97 -11.82
N ALA A 237 10.99 22.23 -10.60
CA ALA A 237 11.48 23.54 -10.19
C ALA A 237 12.83 23.94 -10.83
N GLY A 238 13.52 23.01 -11.50
CA GLY A 238 14.84 23.26 -12.10
C GLY A 238 15.97 23.30 -11.07
N ALA A 239 15.82 22.64 -9.93
CA ALA A 239 16.89 22.53 -8.94
C ALA A 239 17.97 21.55 -9.44
N ASN A 240 19.19 22.07 -9.66
CA ASN A 240 20.32 21.32 -10.21
C ASN A 240 21.21 20.66 -9.14
N GLY A 241 20.66 20.39 -7.94
CA GLY A 241 21.35 19.76 -6.83
C GLY A 241 21.35 20.58 -5.53
N GLY A 242 22.26 20.23 -4.62
CA GLY A 242 22.47 20.93 -3.35
C GLY A 242 21.23 20.98 -2.44
N ALA A 243 21.11 22.07 -1.68
CA ALA A 243 20.11 22.17 -0.62
C ALA A 243 18.66 22.20 -1.13
N ALA A 244 18.39 22.79 -2.30
CA ALA A 244 17.05 22.80 -2.89
C ALA A 244 16.58 21.37 -3.24
N TRP A 245 17.50 20.54 -3.72
CA TRP A 245 17.24 19.14 -4.04
C TRP A 245 17.08 18.31 -2.77
N GLY A 246 18.01 18.46 -1.82
CA GLY A 246 17.96 17.78 -0.52
C GLY A 246 16.68 18.08 0.27
N SER A 247 16.28 19.35 0.36
CA SER A 247 15.07 19.77 1.06
C SER A 247 13.79 19.18 0.46
N SER A 248 13.67 19.19 -0.87
CA SER A 248 12.50 18.64 -1.57
C SER A 248 12.38 17.14 -1.37
N VAL A 249 13.49 16.39 -1.51
CA VAL A 249 13.53 14.94 -1.29
C VAL A 249 13.20 14.61 0.17
N LEU A 250 13.80 15.31 1.13
CA LEU A 250 13.57 15.08 2.56
C LEU A 250 12.12 15.38 2.95
N ALA A 251 11.58 16.52 2.51
CA ALA A 251 10.20 16.92 2.76
C ALA A 251 9.21 15.91 2.16
N GLY A 252 9.45 15.50 0.91
CA GLY A 252 8.66 14.48 0.24
C GLY A 252 8.69 13.15 0.99
N ALA A 253 9.87 12.70 1.41
CA ALA A 253 10.05 11.44 2.11
C ALA A 253 9.38 11.45 3.50
N ILE A 254 9.55 12.50 4.30
CA ILE A 254 8.88 12.64 5.62
C ILE A 254 7.37 12.75 5.45
N GLY A 255 6.90 13.59 4.50
CA GLY A 255 5.49 13.77 4.19
C GLY A 255 4.84 12.48 3.74
N GLY A 256 5.48 11.75 2.84
CA GLY A 256 5.04 10.44 2.36
C GLY A 256 5.02 9.37 3.45
N THR A 257 6.04 9.30 4.29
CA THR A 257 6.10 8.41 5.47
C THR A 257 4.92 8.65 6.41
N THR A 258 4.62 9.92 6.68
CA THR A 258 3.55 10.35 7.58
C THR A 258 2.18 10.08 6.97
N ALA A 259 1.95 10.49 5.72
CA ALA A 259 0.70 10.25 5.01
C ALA A 259 0.41 8.76 4.88
N GLY A 260 1.41 7.96 4.50
CA GLY A 260 1.31 6.50 4.42
C GLY A 260 0.95 5.88 5.76
N PHE A 261 1.58 6.32 6.85
CA PHE A 261 1.28 5.84 8.20
C PHE A 261 -0.16 6.14 8.63
N VAL A 262 -0.67 7.34 8.33
CA VAL A 262 -2.04 7.76 8.70
C VAL A 262 -3.09 7.06 7.85
N GLN A 263 -2.91 7.01 6.53
CA GLN A 263 -3.85 6.39 5.59
C GLN A 263 -3.97 4.87 5.75
N ALA A 264 -2.96 4.22 6.35
CA ALA A 264 -2.96 2.78 6.58
C ALA A 264 -3.85 2.34 7.76
N ARG A 265 -4.40 3.28 8.54
CA ARG A 265 -5.29 2.94 9.65
C ARG A 265 -6.55 2.24 9.12
N GLY A 266 -6.86 1.08 9.69
CA GLY A 266 -8.01 0.27 9.28
C GLY A 266 -7.82 -0.51 7.98
N LEU A 267 -6.63 -0.48 7.38
CA LEU A 267 -6.32 -1.33 6.23
C LEU A 267 -5.75 -2.68 6.68
N SER A 268 -6.13 -3.73 5.97
CA SER A 268 -5.43 -5.02 5.95
C SER A 268 -4.05 -4.89 5.28
N ASP A 269 -3.20 -5.88 5.50
CA ASP A 269 -1.87 -5.96 4.88
C ASP A 269 -1.96 -5.96 3.34
N GLY A 270 -2.94 -6.68 2.79
CA GLY A 270 -3.21 -6.77 1.36
C GLY A 270 -3.69 -5.45 0.74
N GLU A 271 -4.61 -4.75 1.40
CA GLU A 271 -5.06 -3.42 0.95
C GLU A 271 -3.93 -2.39 0.98
N ALA A 272 -3.09 -2.43 2.03
CA ALA A 272 -1.92 -1.58 2.15
C ALA A 272 -0.90 -1.84 1.02
N ALA A 273 -0.61 -3.11 0.75
CA ALA A 273 0.34 -3.50 -0.27
C ALA A 273 -0.17 -3.20 -1.69
N SER A 274 -1.43 -3.55 -1.97
CA SER A 274 -2.07 -3.25 -3.26
C SER A 274 -2.19 -1.76 -3.53
N ALA A 275 -2.41 -0.93 -2.51
CA ALA A 275 -2.31 0.53 -2.64
C ALA A 275 -0.94 0.96 -3.13
N GLY A 276 0.14 0.40 -2.58
CA GLY A 276 1.51 0.66 -3.05
C GLY A 276 1.73 0.23 -4.50
N LEU A 277 1.37 -1.02 -4.80
CA LEU A 277 1.46 -1.58 -6.15
C LEU A 277 0.75 -0.72 -7.21
N PHE A 278 -0.49 -0.32 -6.96
CA PHE A 278 -1.27 0.48 -7.92
C PHE A 278 -0.71 1.89 -8.09
N ALA A 279 -0.15 2.48 -7.02
CA ALA A 279 0.55 3.76 -7.14
C ALA A 279 1.78 3.62 -8.07
N ASP A 280 2.59 2.58 -7.87
CA ASP A 280 3.77 2.32 -8.68
C ASP A 280 3.43 2.04 -10.14
N LEU A 281 2.47 1.16 -10.39
CA LEU A 281 2.01 0.85 -11.76
C LEU A 281 1.44 2.09 -12.45
N ALA A 282 0.65 2.92 -11.75
CA ALA A 282 0.07 4.13 -12.32
C ALA A 282 1.16 5.18 -12.65
N MET A 283 2.14 5.37 -11.75
CA MET A 283 3.28 6.26 -11.98
C MET A 283 4.11 5.79 -13.18
N LEU A 284 4.50 4.52 -13.22
CA LEU A 284 5.35 3.96 -14.27
C LEU A 284 4.63 3.94 -15.62
N THR A 285 3.35 3.59 -15.65
CA THR A 285 2.56 3.59 -16.88
C THR A 285 2.42 5.00 -17.44
N THR A 286 2.09 5.97 -16.59
CA THR A 286 1.93 7.37 -17.02
C THR A 286 3.26 7.96 -17.49
N GLY A 287 4.34 7.73 -16.73
CA GLY A 287 5.68 8.18 -17.09
C GLY A 287 6.16 7.54 -18.39
N GLY A 288 5.91 6.24 -18.57
CA GLY A 288 6.28 5.51 -19.78
C GLY A 288 5.49 5.93 -21.02
N ILE A 289 4.18 6.20 -20.90
CA ILE A 289 3.38 6.79 -21.99
C ILE A 289 3.91 8.17 -22.35
N ALA A 290 4.20 9.02 -21.37
CA ALA A 290 4.75 10.35 -21.61
C ALA A 290 6.13 10.27 -22.27
N ALA A 291 6.99 9.34 -21.83
CA ALA A 291 8.29 9.09 -22.43
C ALA A 291 8.17 8.63 -23.89
N THR A 292 7.22 7.76 -24.19
CA THR A 292 6.89 7.32 -25.57
C THR A 292 6.46 8.49 -26.46
N SER A 293 5.81 9.51 -25.88
CA SER A 293 5.43 10.73 -26.61
C SER A 293 6.59 11.74 -26.81
N GLY A 294 7.80 11.40 -26.35
CA GLY A 294 8.97 12.27 -26.43
C GLY A 294 9.02 13.36 -25.37
N ALA A 295 8.28 13.22 -24.27
CA ALA A 295 8.27 14.21 -23.19
C ALA A 295 9.66 14.41 -22.55
N PHE A 296 10.52 13.40 -22.63
CA PHE A 296 11.89 13.41 -22.09
C PHE A 296 12.97 13.53 -23.17
N ASP A 297 12.60 13.81 -24.43
CA ASP A 297 13.59 13.98 -25.49
C ASP A 297 14.49 15.20 -25.18
N GLY A 298 15.78 14.93 -25.04
CA GLY A 298 16.81 15.95 -24.86
C GLY A 298 16.81 16.95 -26.00
N ARG A 299 17.15 18.21 -25.70
CA ARG A 299 17.41 19.19 -26.74
C ARG A 299 18.86 19.01 -27.18
N GLU A 300 19.06 18.62 -28.44
CA GLU A 300 20.36 18.79 -29.06
C GLU A 300 20.64 20.30 -29.12
N VAL A 301 21.58 20.76 -28.31
CA VAL A 301 22.16 22.09 -28.50
C VAL A 301 23.16 21.93 -29.63
N GLY A 302 23.08 22.80 -30.64
CA GLY A 302 23.92 22.72 -31.85
C GLY A 302 25.41 22.59 -31.52
N PRO A 303 26.25 22.18 -32.48
CA PRO A 303 27.66 21.93 -32.24
C PRO A 303 28.25 23.15 -31.54
N GLY A 304 28.77 22.95 -30.32
CA GLY A 304 29.51 24.01 -29.65
C GLY A 304 30.64 24.44 -30.57
N GLU A 305 30.89 25.75 -30.69
CA GLU A 305 32.05 26.29 -31.41
C GLU A 305 33.34 25.89 -30.68
N SER A 306 33.74 24.63 -30.80
CA SER A 306 35.08 24.18 -30.51
C SER A 306 35.77 23.96 -31.83
N LEU A 307 36.80 24.79 -32.08
CA LEU A 307 37.65 24.75 -33.28
C LEU A 307 38.33 23.39 -33.53
N VAL A 308 38.26 22.46 -32.56
CA VAL A 308 39.06 21.23 -32.56
C VAL A 308 38.23 19.97 -32.80
N ARG A 309 36.95 19.90 -32.37
CA ARG A 309 36.02 18.80 -32.68
C ARG A 309 34.58 19.24 -32.35
N PRO A 310 33.59 19.04 -33.24
CA PRO A 310 32.19 19.26 -32.89
C PRO A 310 31.74 18.18 -31.90
N TYR A 311 31.61 18.52 -30.62
CA TYR A 311 30.94 17.68 -29.64
C TYR A 311 29.46 18.07 -29.60
N ARG A 312 28.56 17.09 -29.66
CA ARG A 312 27.14 17.34 -29.36
C ARG A 312 26.98 17.47 -27.85
N HIS A 313 26.45 18.59 -27.40
CA HIS A 313 26.06 18.78 -26.02
C HIS A 313 24.55 18.62 -25.92
N THR A 314 24.09 17.63 -25.16
CA THR A 314 22.67 17.45 -24.86
C THR A 314 22.36 18.22 -23.59
N ASP A 315 21.50 19.22 -23.70
CA ASP A 315 20.96 19.88 -22.51
C ASP A 315 19.97 18.93 -21.83
N ASN A 316 20.35 18.44 -20.65
CA ASN A 316 19.54 17.55 -19.82
C ASN A 316 18.52 18.31 -18.96
N SER A 317 18.37 19.63 -19.14
CA SER A 317 17.33 20.39 -18.47
C SER A 317 15.95 19.86 -18.85
N LEU A 318 15.11 19.66 -17.82
CA LEU A 318 13.73 19.19 -18.02
C LEU A 318 12.93 20.22 -18.81
N ARG A 319 12.60 19.87 -20.06
CA ARG A 319 11.71 20.65 -20.92
C ARG A 319 10.32 20.78 -20.29
N PRO A 320 9.50 21.78 -20.67
CA PRO A 320 8.13 21.93 -20.17
C PRO A 320 7.30 20.64 -20.29
N ALA A 321 7.44 19.90 -21.39
CA ALA A 321 6.80 18.60 -21.58
C ALA A 321 7.23 17.56 -20.53
N GLY A 322 8.53 17.44 -20.26
CA GLY A 322 9.06 16.54 -19.23
C GLY A 322 8.59 16.92 -17.82
N LYS A 323 8.50 18.22 -17.51
CA LYS A 323 7.93 18.70 -16.24
C LYS A 323 6.47 18.29 -16.08
N VAL A 324 5.66 18.47 -17.15
CA VAL A 324 4.26 18.04 -17.17
C VAL A 324 4.15 16.52 -17.03
N ALA A 325 5.02 15.75 -17.68
CA ALA A 325 5.06 14.30 -17.59
C ALA A 325 5.36 13.80 -16.17
N ILE A 326 6.35 14.39 -15.49
CA ILE A 326 6.65 14.10 -14.08
C ILE A 326 5.44 14.44 -13.21
N GLY A 327 4.86 15.63 -13.38
CA GLY A 327 3.68 16.07 -12.63
C GLY A 327 2.49 15.12 -12.81
N ALA A 328 2.20 14.72 -14.05
CA ALA A 328 1.15 13.75 -14.36
C ALA A 328 1.42 12.38 -13.72
N SER A 329 2.67 11.92 -13.73
CA SER A 329 3.06 10.66 -13.11
C SER A 329 2.84 10.69 -11.59
N ILE A 330 3.20 11.79 -10.92
CA ILE A 330 2.97 11.99 -9.47
C ILE A 330 1.46 11.91 -9.17
N VAL A 331 0.63 12.62 -9.95
CA VAL A 331 -0.83 12.59 -9.79
C VAL A 331 -1.39 11.18 -10.00
N ALA A 332 -0.91 10.46 -11.02
CA ALA A 332 -1.31 9.09 -11.28
C ALA A 332 -0.98 8.16 -10.09
N GLY A 333 0.18 8.33 -9.45
CA GLY A 333 0.53 7.60 -8.23
C GLY A 333 -0.43 7.85 -7.06
N VAL A 334 -0.83 9.10 -6.84
CA VAL A 334 -1.84 9.46 -5.83
C VAL A 334 -3.19 8.78 -6.12
N VAL A 335 -3.62 8.78 -7.39
CA VAL A 335 -4.83 8.06 -7.80
C VAL A 335 -4.68 6.55 -7.57
N GLY A 336 -3.53 5.97 -7.91
CA GLY A 336 -3.22 4.56 -7.68
C GLY A 336 -3.34 4.16 -6.21
N TYR A 337 -2.91 5.02 -5.28
CA TYR A 337 -3.11 4.79 -3.84
C TYR A 337 -4.57 4.67 -3.43
N ALA A 338 -5.49 5.42 -4.06
CA ALA A 338 -6.92 5.33 -3.78
C ALA A 338 -7.56 4.09 -4.41
N LEU A 339 -7.03 3.60 -5.54
CA LEU A 339 -7.57 2.45 -6.27
C LEU A 339 -7.13 1.10 -5.71
N GLY A 340 -5.90 0.98 -5.20
CA GLY A 340 -5.37 -0.31 -4.74
C GLY A 340 -6.21 -1.02 -3.65
N PRO A 341 -6.65 -0.34 -2.57
CA PRO A 341 -7.52 -0.98 -1.58
C PRO A 341 -8.84 -1.48 -2.19
N ARG A 342 -9.39 -0.77 -3.19
CA ARG A 342 -10.61 -1.20 -3.89
C ARG A 342 -10.38 -2.46 -4.70
N TYR A 343 -9.20 -2.64 -5.28
CA TYR A 343 -8.81 -3.87 -5.96
C TYR A 343 -8.77 -5.05 -4.98
N ALA A 344 -8.04 -4.92 -3.85
CA ALA A 344 -7.98 -5.98 -2.85
C ALA A 344 -9.37 -6.39 -2.31
N ARG A 345 -10.27 -5.41 -2.09
CA ARG A 345 -11.65 -5.67 -1.64
C ARG A 345 -12.54 -6.36 -2.68
N ARG A 346 -12.28 -6.15 -3.98
CA ARG A 346 -13.14 -6.63 -5.08
C ARG A 346 -12.60 -7.87 -5.76
N ALA A 347 -11.35 -8.23 -5.50
CA ALA A 347 -10.74 -9.44 -6.04
C ALA A 347 -11.58 -10.68 -5.67
N ALA A 348 -11.62 -11.64 -6.60
CA ALA A 348 -12.31 -12.92 -6.39
C ALA A 348 -11.45 -13.94 -5.62
N TYR A 349 -10.27 -13.52 -5.17
CA TYR A 349 -9.24 -14.27 -4.46
C TYR A 349 -8.72 -13.38 -3.32
N ASN A 350 -7.99 -13.97 -2.38
CA ASN A 350 -7.34 -13.21 -1.33
C ASN A 350 -6.12 -12.46 -1.91
N VAL A 351 -6.05 -11.14 -1.73
CA VAL A 351 -4.88 -10.35 -2.16
C VAL A 351 -3.99 -10.15 -0.95
N THR A 352 -2.84 -10.80 -0.92
CA THR A 352 -1.90 -10.67 0.20
C THR A 352 -0.88 -9.56 -0.02
N SER A 353 -0.10 -9.26 1.02
CA SER A 353 1.04 -8.34 0.88
C SER A 353 2.19 -8.94 0.07
N GLY A 354 2.40 -10.25 0.14
CA GLY A 354 3.42 -10.94 -0.65
C GLY A 354 3.11 -10.91 -2.15
N ASP A 355 1.83 -11.06 -2.51
CA ASP A 355 1.38 -11.04 -3.89
C ASP A 355 1.64 -9.71 -4.58
N ALA A 356 1.36 -8.60 -3.90
CA ALA A 356 1.63 -7.27 -4.43
C ALA A 356 3.12 -7.07 -4.75
N GLY A 357 4.00 -7.63 -3.92
CA GLY A 357 5.45 -7.63 -4.16
C GLY A 357 5.85 -8.43 -5.39
N VAL A 358 5.31 -9.63 -5.56
CA VAL A 358 5.58 -10.48 -6.73
C VAL A 358 5.09 -9.84 -8.02
N VAL A 359 3.90 -9.22 -8.01
CA VAL A 359 3.37 -8.50 -9.17
C VAL A 359 4.27 -7.33 -9.56
N LEU A 360 4.73 -6.51 -8.60
CA LEU A 360 5.63 -5.40 -8.90
C LEU A 360 6.96 -5.88 -9.49
N THR A 361 7.56 -6.92 -8.91
CA THR A 361 8.83 -7.47 -9.42
C THR A 361 8.67 -8.04 -10.81
N SER A 362 7.60 -8.80 -11.08
CA SER A 362 7.33 -9.31 -12.42
C SER A 362 7.03 -8.20 -13.41
N ALA A 363 6.39 -7.10 -12.99
CA ALA A 363 6.20 -5.91 -13.81
C ALA A 363 7.56 -5.29 -14.19
N MET A 364 8.47 -5.10 -13.23
CA MET A 364 9.81 -4.57 -13.53
C MET A 364 10.57 -5.48 -14.50
N LEU A 365 10.55 -6.80 -14.26
CA LEU A 365 11.19 -7.78 -15.14
C LEU A 365 10.58 -7.78 -16.56
N GLY A 366 9.25 -7.66 -16.66
CA GLY A 366 8.56 -7.54 -17.94
C GLY A 366 8.98 -6.27 -18.70
N GLY A 367 9.10 -5.14 -17.99
CA GLY A 367 9.57 -3.88 -18.57
C GLY A 367 10.99 -3.99 -19.14
N VAL A 368 11.93 -4.52 -18.34
CA VAL A 368 13.32 -4.74 -18.80
C VAL A 368 13.36 -5.74 -19.95
N GLY A 369 12.66 -6.87 -19.83
CA GLY A 369 12.65 -7.94 -20.83
C GLY A 369 12.10 -7.49 -22.19
N LEU A 370 10.96 -6.80 -22.20
CA LEU A 370 10.37 -6.35 -23.46
C LEU A 370 11.18 -5.23 -24.11
N THR A 371 11.78 -4.35 -23.32
CA THR A 371 12.72 -3.33 -23.83
C THR A 371 13.92 -3.99 -24.50
N ALA A 372 14.51 -5.03 -23.87
CA ALA A 372 15.66 -5.73 -24.43
C ALA A 372 15.34 -6.44 -25.75
N LEU A 373 14.12 -7.01 -25.89
CA LEU A 373 13.66 -7.66 -27.11
C LEU A 373 13.34 -6.69 -28.24
N ALA A 374 12.83 -5.50 -27.92
CA ALA A 374 12.39 -4.54 -28.92
C ALA A 374 13.56 -3.84 -29.63
N ASN A 375 14.71 -3.69 -28.96
CA ASN A 375 15.64 -2.62 -29.29
C ASN A 375 16.62 -2.87 -30.46
N GLY A 376 16.22 -3.56 -31.53
CA GLY A 376 17.03 -3.81 -32.73
C GLY A 376 17.23 -2.60 -33.66
N GLY A 377 17.38 -1.39 -33.13
CA GLY A 377 17.44 -0.13 -33.88
C GLY A 377 16.24 0.80 -33.68
N LEU A 378 15.47 0.58 -32.61
CA LEU A 378 14.35 1.45 -32.25
C LEU A 378 14.86 2.79 -31.69
N ASP A 379 14.06 3.84 -31.89
CA ASP A 379 14.28 5.11 -31.20
C ASP A 379 13.92 4.98 -29.71
N ASP A 380 14.43 5.90 -28.88
CA ASP A 380 14.21 5.89 -27.43
C ASP A 380 12.72 5.85 -27.07
N ARG A 381 11.88 6.49 -27.90
CA ARG A 381 10.43 6.52 -27.73
C ARG A 381 9.82 5.13 -27.84
N ALA A 382 10.16 4.36 -28.85
CA ALA A 382 9.69 2.99 -28.98
C ALA A 382 10.25 2.08 -27.88
N ALA A 383 11.48 2.33 -27.39
CA ALA A 383 12.01 1.63 -26.22
C ALA A 383 11.18 1.91 -24.94
N TYR A 384 10.77 3.16 -24.69
CA TYR A 384 9.86 3.49 -23.59
C TYR A 384 8.48 2.85 -23.74
N GLY A 385 7.95 2.80 -24.97
CA GLY A 385 6.70 2.13 -25.28
C GLY A 385 6.78 0.63 -24.97
N ALA A 386 7.86 -0.02 -25.39
CA ALA A 386 8.16 -1.42 -25.09
C ALA A 386 8.31 -1.66 -23.57
N ALA A 387 9.04 -0.79 -22.86
CA ALA A 387 9.17 -0.87 -21.40
C ALA A 387 7.80 -0.79 -20.71
N THR A 388 6.96 0.15 -21.12
CA THR A 388 5.62 0.36 -20.55
C THR A 388 4.71 -0.84 -20.78
N ALA A 389 4.69 -1.35 -22.02
CA ALA A 389 3.95 -2.55 -22.36
C ALA A 389 4.45 -3.77 -21.57
N GLY A 390 5.76 -3.88 -21.37
CA GLY A 390 6.41 -4.92 -20.58
C GLY A 390 6.02 -4.87 -19.10
N VAL A 391 5.96 -3.67 -18.50
CA VAL A 391 5.50 -3.47 -17.12
C VAL A 391 4.07 -3.98 -16.94
N LEU A 392 3.17 -3.60 -17.85
CA LEU A 392 1.77 -4.03 -17.79
C LEU A 392 1.63 -5.53 -18.05
N ALA A 393 2.33 -6.08 -19.04
CA ALA A 393 2.30 -7.50 -19.36
C ALA A 393 2.85 -8.35 -18.22
N GLY A 394 3.97 -7.94 -17.60
CA GLY A 394 4.55 -8.60 -16.44
C GLY A 394 3.62 -8.57 -15.22
N ALA A 395 2.97 -7.43 -14.95
CA ALA A 395 1.97 -7.33 -13.87
C ALA A 395 0.78 -8.29 -14.10
N LEU A 396 0.24 -8.32 -15.32
CA LEU A 396 -0.88 -9.19 -15.69
C LEU A 396 -0.49 -10.68 -15.64
N PHE A 397 0.71 -11.01 -16.10
CA PHE A 397 1.27 -12.36 -16.02
C PHE A 397 1.34 -12.81 -14.56
N ALA A 398 1.92 -11.99 -13.69
CA ALA A 398 2.04 -12.35 -12.28
C ALA A 398 0.70 -12.47 -11.56
N ASP A 399 -0.26 -11.58 -11.85
CA ASP A 399 -1.61 -11.70 -11.31
C ASP A 399 -2.23 -13.06 -11.67
N ARG A 400 -2.11 -13.47 -12.93
CA ARG A 400 -2.73 -14.69 -13.45
C ARG A 400 -2.03 -15.97 -12.98
N VAL A 401 -0.71 -15.96 -12.93
CA VAL A 401 0.10 -17.16 -12.67
C VAL A 401 0.40 -17.34 -11.19
N PHE A 402 0.79 -16.26 -10.51
CA PHE A 402 1.25 -16.32 -9.12
C PHE A 402 0.14 -16.01 -8.14
N VAL A 403 -0.56 -14.88 -8.31
CA VAL A 403 -1.45 -14.34 -7.27
C VAL A 403 -2.75 -15.13 -7.14
N ARG A 404 -3.47 -15.36 -8.24
CA ARG A 404 -4.80 -16.00 -8.20
C ARG A 404 -4.86 -17.43 -7.64
N ARG A 405 -3.71 -18.09 -7.48
CA ARG A 405 -3.64 -19.51 -7.14
C ARG A 405 -3.06 -19.77 -5.75
N LYS A 406 -2.32 -18.83 -5.18
CA LYS A 406 -1.53 -19.03 -3.97
C LYS A 406 -1.54 -17.79 -3.09
N ASP A 407 -1.70 -17.99 -1.79
CA ASP A 407 -1.64 -16.93 -0.80
C ASP A 407 -0.21 -16.78 -0.27
N ARG A 408 0.48 -15.72 -0.66
CA ARG A 408 1.85 -15.47 -0.19
C ARG A 408 1.87 -14.67 1.10
N THR A 409 2.65 -15.08 2.08
CA THR A 409 2.97 -14.21 3.20
C THR A 409 3.90 -13.08 2.75
N SER A 410 4.07 -12.04 3.58
CA SER A 410 5.05 -10.99 3.28
C SER A 410 6.48 -11.53 3.17
N ALA A 411 6.80 -12.59 3.92
CA ALA A 411 8.11 -13.24 3.88
C ALA A 411 8.30 -14.00 2.56
N ASP A 412 7.26 -14.74 2.12
CA ASP A 412 7.27 -15.46 0.84
C ASP A 412 7.44 -14.50 -0.33
N GLY A 413 6.70 -13.38 -0.31
CA GLY A 413 6.87 -12.31 -1.29
C GLY A 413 8.31 -11.79 -1.31
N ALA A 414 8.88 -11.44 -0.16
CA ALA A 414 10.26 -10.94 -0.08
C ALA A 414 11.30 -11.96 -0.60
N LEU A 415 11.17 -13.24 -0.23
CA LEU A 415 12.04 -14.30 -0.73
C LEU A 415 11.90 -14.50 -2.24
N THR A 416 10.67 -14.43 -2.76
CA THR A 416 10.39 -14.51 -4.20
C THR A 416 11.02 -13.33 -4.96
N GLN A 417 10.92 -12.12 -4.41
CA GLN A 417 11.56 -10.92 -4.97
C GLN A 417 13.09 -11.04 -4.96
N LEU A 418 13.68 -11.51 -3.86
CA LEU A 418 15.12 -11.75 -3.75
C LEU A 418 15.59 -12.82 -4.74
N GLY A 419 14.81 -13.90 -4.92
CA GLY A 419 15.05 -14.90 -5.95
C GLY A 419 15.06 -14.29 -7.35
N GLY A 420 14.10 -13.41 -7.65
CA GLY A 420 14.07 -12.67 -8.92
C GLY A 420 15.27 -11.73 -9.11
N ILE A 421 15.69 -11.01 -8.07
CA ILE A 421 16.89 -10.15 -8.12
C ILE A 421 18.15 -10.99 -8.32
N ALA A 422 18.31 -12.06 -7.55
CA ALA A 422 19.47 -12.96 -7.64
C ALA A 422 19.55 -13.62 -9.02
N GLY A 423 18.44 -14.11 -9.54
CA GLY A 423 18.37 -14.64 -10.91
C GLY A 423 18.73 -13.60 -11.96
N ALA A 424 18.30 -12.35 -11.81
CA ALA A 424 18.64 -11.28 -12.73
C ALA A 424 20.13 -10.95 -12.70
N LEU A 425 20.75 -10.92 -11.51
CA LEU A 425 22.19 -10.74 -11.36
C LEU A 425 22.99 -11.90 -11.97
N ILE A 426 22.55 -13.14 -11.81
CA ILE A 426 23.18 -14.31 -12.43
C ILE A 426 23.10 -14.20 -13.97
N GLY A 427 21.92 -13.87 -14.50
CA GLY A 427 21.72 -13.68 -15.94
C GLY A 427 22.58 -12.55 -16.51
N ALA A 428 22.62 -11.40 -15.84
CA ALA A 428 23.49 -10.28 -16.21
C ALA A 428 24.98 -10.66 -16.13
N GLY A 429 25.39 -11.38 -15.09
CA GLY A 429 26.77 -11.83 -14.92
C GLY A 429 27.20 -12.81 -16.01
N PHE A 430 26.34 -13.76 -16.38
CA PHE A 430 26.59 -14.66 -17.50
C PHE A 430 26.73 -13.88 -18.82
N ALA A 431 25.85 -12.92 -19.06
CA ALA A 431 25.90 -12.08 -20.25
C ALA A 431 27.20 -11.26 -20.33
N ALA A 432 27.62 -10.68 -19.21
CA ALA A 432 28.87 -9.94 -19.13
C ALA A 432 30.10 -10.83 -19.37
N MET A 433 30.12 -12.05 -18.84
CA MET A 433 31.22 -13.00 -19.06
C MET A 433 31.30 -13.50 -20.51
N ALA A 434 30.16 -13.59 -21.20
CA ALA A 434 30.08 -13.98 -22.60
C ALA A 434 30.17 -12.78 -23.57
N ASP A 435 30.53 -11.59 -23.07
CA ASP A 435 30.72 -10.36 -23.84
C ASP A 435 29.51 -9.98 -24.69
N PHE A 436 28.30 -10.21 -24.16
CA PHE A 436 27.08 -9.74 -24.80
C PHE A 436 27.01 -8.21 -24.75
N GLU A 437 26.48 -7.61 -25.82
CA GLU A 437 26.05 -6.21 -25.81
C GLU A 437 25.06 -5.93 -24.67
N GLU A 438 24.89 -4.67 -24.29
CA GLU A 438 23.97 -4.23 -23.22
C GLU A 438 22.56 -4.82 -23.34
N ARG A 439 22.09 -5.05 -24.57
CA ARG A 439 20.80 -5.71 -24.86
C ARG A 439 20.78 -7.16 -24.43
N GLY A 440 21.83 -7.92 -24.76
CA GLY A 440 21.97 -9.30 -24.34
C GLY A 440 22.07 -9.39 -22.82
N VAL A 441 22.75 -8.43 -22.18
CA VAL A 441 22.78 -8.31 -20.71
C VAL A 441 21.39 -8.08 -20.13
N ALA A 442 20.63 -7.11 -20.64
CA ALA A 442 19.28 -6.83 -20.15
C ALA A 442 18.31 -8.00 -20.40
N ALA A 443 18.38 -8.64 -21.57
CA ALA A 443 17.54 -9.80 -21.91
C ALA A 443 17.84 -10.99 -21.01
N LEU A 444 19.12 -11.31 -20.79
CA LEU A 444 19.54 -12.38 -19.90
C LEU A 444 19.27 -12.05 -18.43
N ALA A 445 19.39 -10.79 -18.02
CA ALA A 445 18.99 -10.35 -16.68
C ALA A 445 17.47 -10.50 -16.46
N ALA A 446 16.63 -10.08 -17.42
CA ALA A 446 15.19 -10.28 -17.30
C ALA A 446 14.81 -11.76 -17.27
N SER A 447 15.43 -12.57 -18.14
CA SER A 447 15.19 -14.02 -18.22
C SER A 447 15.64 -14.73 -16.95
N GLY A 448 16.87 -14.45 -16.48
CA GLY A 448 17.40 -14.95 -15.23
C GLY A 448 16.55 -14.53 -14.05
N GLY A 449 16.04 -13.30 -14.03
CA GLY A 449 15.16 -12.82 -12.97
C GLY A 449 13.81 -13.51 -12.96
N LEU A 450 13.22 -13.80 -14.12
CA LEU A 450 12.00 -14.60 -14.20
C LEU A 450 12.23 -16.03 -13.71
N LEU A 451 13.34 -16.67 -14.11
CA LEU A 451 13.71 -18.01 -13.66
C LEU A 451 13.98 -18.04 -12.15
N GLY A 452 14.68 -17.04 -11.60
CA GLY A 452 14.93 -16.92 -10.17
C GLY A 452 13.65 -16.72 -9.36
N LEU A 453 12.72 -15.93 -9.89
CA LEU A 453 11.38 -15.75 -9.31
C LEU A 453 10.60 -17.06 -9.29
N LEU A 454 10.58 -17.80 -10.41
CA LEU A 454 9.93 -19.11 -10.51
C LEU A 454 10.56 -20.15 -9.57
N ALA A 455 11.89 -20.19 -9.50
CA ALA A 455 12.62 -21.10 -8.62
C ALA A 455 12.33 -20.80 -7.15
N ALA A 456 12.32 -19.52 -6.75
CA ALA A 456 11.97 -19.13 -5.39
C ALA A 456 10.51 -19.47 -5.05
N ASP A 457 9.55 -19.19 -5.95
CA ASP A 457 8.14 -19.55 -5.73
C ASP A 457 7.94 -21.07 -5.59
N HIS A 458 8.70 -21.86 -6.35
CA HIS A 458 8.69 -23.32 -6.24
C HIS A 458 9.28 -23.80 -4.91
N LEU A 459 10.41 -23.23 -4.47
CA LEU A 459 11.06 -23.60 -3.20
C LEU A 459 10.22 -23.23 -1.97
N ILE A 460 9.53 -22.09 -2.02
CA ILE A 460 8.64 -21.64 -0.94
C ILE A 460 7.38 -22.50 -0.89
N ALA A 461 6.84 -22.88 -2.05
CA ALA A 461 5.58 -23.60 -2.21
C ALA A 461 4.43 -22.98 -1.38
N PRO A 462 4.05 -21.70 -1.65
CA PRO A 462 3.03 -21.02 -0.84
C PRO A 462 1.68 -21.76 -0.91
N PRO A 463 0.89 -21.69 0.17
CA PRO A 463 -0.39 -22.39 0.25
C PRO A 463 -1.34 -21.94 -0.87
N ALA A 464 -2.21 -22.84 -1.30
CA ALA A 464 -3.26 -22.51 -2.27
C ALA A 464 -4.17 -21.39 -1.72
N ASP A 465 -4.68 -20.53 -2.61
CA ASP A 465 -5.61 -19.46 -2.25
C ASP A 465 -6.80 -20.03 -1.46
N ALA A 466 -7.03 -19.47 -0.27
CA ALA A 466 -8.15 -19.86 0.58
C ALA A 466 -9.52 -19.37 0.05
N GLY A 467 -9.51 -18.63 -1.05
CA GLY A 467 -10.66 -17.99 -1.64
C GLY A 467 -10.91 -16.61 -1.03
N PRO A 468 -11.85 -15.85 -1.60
CA PRO A 468 -12.11 -14.49 -1.14
C PRO A 468 -12.71 -14.55 0.27
N LEU A 469 -11.99 -14.00 1.24
CA LEU A 469 -12.43 -13.85 2.63
C LEU A 469 -13.55 -12.81 2.73
N ARG A 470 -14.73 -13.11 2.15
CA ARG A 470 -15.95 -12.29 2.26
C ARG A 470 -16.60 -12.49 3.62
N GLY A 471 -15.87 -12.16 4.68
CA GLY A 471 -16.48 -11.83 5.96
C GLY A 471 -17.02 -10.42 5.85
N VAL A 472 -18.31 -10.28 5.56
CA VAL A 472 -19.03 -9.00 5.58
C VAL A 472 -18.73 -8.34 6.92
N MET A 473 -17.86 -7.32 6.96
CA MET A 473 -17.95 -6.33 8.02
C MET A 473 -19.37 -5.79 7.93
N PRO A 474 -20.19 -5.88 8.99
CA PRO A 474 -21.27 -4.93 9.15
C PRO A 474 -20.55 -3.58 9.12
N ARG A 475 -20.72 -2.84 8.02
CA ARG A 475 -20.33 -1.43 7.96
C ARG A 475 -20.96 -0.82 9.20
N SER A 476 -20.16 -0.40 10.18
CA SER A 476 -20.72 0.37 11.28
C SER A 476 -21.31 1.60 10.61
N SER A 477 -22.63 1.75 10.68
CA SER A 477 -23.39 2.79 10.00
C SER A 477 -23.06 4.20 10.50
N ASN A 478 -22.03 4.36 11.35
CA ASN A 478 -21.59 5.60 11.94
C ASN A 478 -20.22 6.09 11.43
N GLU A 479 -19.56 5.39 10.50
CA GLU A 479 -18.29 5.87 9.90
C GLU A 479 -18.50 6.72 8.62
N GLY A 480 -19.69 7.32 8.51
CA GLY A 480 -20.05 8.22 7.42
C GLY A 480 -19.62 9.66 7.67
N ASP A 481 -18.31 9.96 7.67
CA ASP A 481 -17.80 11.28 7.24
C ASP A 481 -16.26 11.37 7.19
N SER A 482 -15.58 10.51 6.43
CA SER A 482 -14.14 10.74 6.13
C SER A 482 -14.00 11.77 5.00
N ARG A 483 -14.31 13.04 5.30
CA ARG A 483 -14.07 14.17 4.39
C ARG A 483 -12.58 14.49 4.36
N PHE A 484 -11.97 14.41 3.19
CA PHE A 484 -10.61 14.90 2.97
C PHE A 484 -10.68 16.28 2.31
N SER A 485 -10.32 17.34 3.03
CA SER A 485 -10.15 18.68 2.47
C SER A 485 -8.67 18.93 2.21
N LEU A 486 -8.29 19.05 0.93
CA LEU A 486 -6.98 19.56 0.54
C LEU A 486 -7.14 21.05 0.22
N SER A 487 -6.59 21.90 1.09
CA SER A 487 -6.51 23.35 0.85
C SER A 487 -5.21 23.66 0.09
N ILE A 488 -5.34 24.14 -1.14
CA ILE A 488 -4.21 24.59 -1.96
C ILE A 488 -4.29 26.12 -2.04
N GLY A 489 -3.87 26.78 -0.96
CA GLY A 489 -3.85 28.24 -0.83
C GLY A 489 -5.19 28.87 -0.40
N PRO A 490 -5.23 30.20 -0.22
CA PRO A 490 -6.34 30.91 0.43
C PRO A 490 -7.67 30.92 -0.36
N VAL A 491 -7.69 30.46 -1.62
CA VAL A 491 -8.87 30.57 -2.50
C VAL A 491 -9.24 29.26 -3.22
N THR A 492 -8.49 28.18 -3.04
CA THR A 492 -8.74 26.91 -3.77
C THR A 492 -8.85 25.74 -2.80
N SER A 493 -10.07 25.27 -2.59
CA SER A 493 -10.32 24.00 -1.90
C SER A 493 -10.76 22.95 -2.91
N LEU A 494 -10.00 21.86 -3.00
CA LEU A 494 -10.42 20.68 -3.76
C LEU A 494 -11.20 19.79 -2.79
N ARG A 495 -12.50 19.65 -3.02
CA ARG A 495 -13.38 18.79 -2.23
C ARG A 495 -13.56 17.47 -2.98
N ILE A 496 -12.99 16.39 -2.43
CA ILE A 496 -13.21 15.04 -2.94
C ILE A 496 -14.08 14.29 -1.94
N THR A 497 -15.24 13.83 -2.39
CA THR A 497 -16.16 12.98 -1.61
C THR A 497 -15.97 11.54 -2.08
N PHE A 498 -15.75 10.60 -1.15
CA PHE A 498 -15.41 9.21 -1.46
C PHE A 498 -16.59 8.25 -1.32
#